data_AF-A0A7S1F9A5-F1
#
_entry.id   AF-A0A7S1F9A5-F1
#
_cell.length_a   1.000
_cell.length_b   1.000
_cell.length_c   1.000
_cell.angle_alpha   90.00
_cell.angle_beta   90.00
_cell.angle_gamma   90.00
#
_symmetry.space_group_name_H-M   'P 1'
#
loop_
_entity.id
_entity.type
_entity.pdbx_description
1 polymer ?
#
loop_
_entity_poly.entity_id
_entity_poly.type
_entity_poly.pdbx_seq_one_letter_code
_entity_poly.pdbx_strand_id
1 'polypeptide(L)'
;TSLVVGIIAGGGFAIAVCLLSFTLWQVVKTNRKLRKQKRAADRARVLQAVEEVDSLGSPMVLTAAREFLELEDLVCYEEMRDAGKLVILDTLKHIQTFRKGNCIVFFSHQWLGWSKPDDELKSQLRAMQKATRRVRETSG
;
A
#
# COMPACT_ATOMS: atom_id res chain seq x y z
N THR A 1 -16.53 69.46 -26.69
CA THR A 1 -17.00 68.47 -25.69
C THR A 1 -16.61 67.05 -26.08
N SER A 2 -16.79 66.60 -27.33
CA SER A 2 -16.46 65.24 -27.78
C SER A 2 -14.98 64.82 -27.62
N LEU A 3 -14.02 65.75 -27.78
CA LEU A 3 -12.58 65.46 -27.63
C LEU A 3 -12.20 65.12 -26.18
N VAL A 4 -12.76 65.85 -25.21
CA VAL A 4 -12.48 65.66 -23.77
C VAL A 4 -13.07 64.33 -23.28
N VAL A 5 -14.27 63.97 -23.75
CA VAL A 5 -14.91 62.70 -23.43
C VAL A 5 -14.11 61.51 -23.98
N GLY A 6 -13.53 61.64 -25.18
CA GLY A 6 -12.68 60.60 -25.78
C GLY A 6 -11.39 60.35 -24.99
N ILE A 7 -10.74 61.40 -24.47
CA ILE A 7 -9.51 61.29 -23.67
C ILE A 7 -9.79 60.62 -22.32
N ILE A 8 -10.89 60.99 -21.65
CA ILE A 8 -11.28 60.40 -20.35
C ILE A 8 -11.64 58.92 -20.53
N ALA A 9 -12.41 58.58 -21.57
CA ALA A 9 -12.77 57.20 -21.87
C ALA A 9 -11.55 56.33 -22.23
N GLY A 10 -10.62 56.85 -23.04
CA GLY A 10 -9.39 56.15 -23.40
C GLY A 10 -8.44 55.92 -22.21
N GLY A 11 -8.30 56.92 -21.33
CA GLY A 11 -7.51 56.79 -20.10
C GLY A 11 -8.07 55.74 -19.14
N GLY A 12 -9.40 55.73 -18.94
CA GLY A 12 -10.07 54.71 -18.12
C GLY A 12 -9.90 53.29 -18.67
N PHE A 13 -9.99 53.13 -19.99
CA PHE A 13 -9.78 51.85 -20.66
C PHE A 13 -8.34 51.33 -20.50
N ALA A 14 -7.34 52.21 -20.69
CA ALA A 14 -5.94 51.84 -20.51
C ALA A 14 -5.63 51.38 -19.07
N ILE A 15 -6.15 52.08 -18.06
CA ILE A 15 -6.00 51.71 -16.65
C ILE A 15 -6.65 50.34 -16.38
N ALA A 16 -7.85 50.11 -16.90
CA ALA A 16 -8.54 48.82 -16.75
C ALA A 16 -7.74 47.66 -17.35
N VAL A 17 -7.16 47.85 -18.55
CA VAL A 17 -6.31 46.84 -19.21
C VAL A 17 -5.04 46.57 -18.41
N CYS A 18 -4.39 47.61 -17.87
CA CYS A 18 -3.20 47.45 -17.02
C CYS A 18 -3.52 46.69 -15.73
N LEU A 19 -4.63 47.02 -15.06
CA LEU A 19 -5.07 46.33 -13.85
C LEU A 19 -5.40 44.86 -14.13
N LEU A 20 -6.14 44.57 -15.21
CA LEU A 20 -6.45 43.20 -15.62
C LEU A 20 -5.18 42.40 -15.95
N SER A 21 -4.23 43.02 -16.65
CA SER A 21 -2.96 42.37 -16.99
C SER A 21 -2.14 42.05 -15.73
N PHE A 22 -2.12 42.97 -14.76
CA PHE A 22 -1.44 42.80 -13.49
C PHE A 22 -2.06 41.69 -12.62
N THR A 23 -3.39 41.66 -12.50
CA THR A 23 -4.09 40.60 -11.75
C THR A 23 -3.91 39.24 -12.41
N LEU A 24 -3.99 39.15 -13.75
CA LEU A 24 -3.74 37.91 -14.48
C LEU A 24 -2.31 37.41 -14.26
N TRP A 25 -1.32 38.32 -14.29
CA TRP A 25 0.08 37.99 -14.00
C TRP A 25 0.28 37.45 -12.58
N GLN A 26 -0.35 38.07 -11.58
CA GLN A 26 -0.32 37.59 -10.21
C GLN A 26 -0.93 36.19 -10.07
N VAL A 27 -2.09 35.95 -10.69
CA VAL A 27 -2.76 34.63 -10.67
C VAL A 27 -1.87 33.57 -11.32
N VAL A 28 -1.26 33.86 -12.48
CA VAL A 28 -0.34 32.93 -13.15
C VAL A 28 0.88 32.65 -12.28
N LYS A 29 1.47 33.66 -11.64
CA LYS A 29 2.64 33.51 -10.76
C LYS A 29 2.30 32.64 -9.54
N THR A 30 1.17 32.90 -8.90
CA THR A 30 0.69 32.14 -7.74
C THR A 30 0.36 30.70 -8.13
N ASN A 31 -0.34 30.48 -9.25
CA ASN A 31 -0.64 29.15 -9.76
C ASN A 31 0.63 28.35 -10.12
N ARG A 32 1.65 29.00 -10.69
CA ARG A 32 2.95 28.36 -10.94
C ARG A 32 3.63 27.94 -9.63
N LYS A 33 3.59 28.79 -8.59
CA LYS A 33 4.15 28.47 -7.26
C LYS A 33 3.39 27.31 -6.60
N LEU A 34 2.05 27.34 -6.61
CA LEU A 34 1.21 26.27 -6.09
C LEU A 34 1.44 24.95 -6.81
N ARG A 35 1.56 24.96 -8.14
CA ARG A 35 1.90 23.76 -8.93
C ARG A 35 3.26 23.19 -8.55
N LYS A 36 4.27 24.03 -8.32
CA LYS A 36 5.60 23.57 -7.86
C LYS A 36 5.52 22.96 -6.46
N GLN A 37 4.82 23.61 -5.52
CA GLN A 37 4.62 23.09 -4.17
C GLN A 37 3.86 21.76 -4.17
N LYS A 38 2.77 21.67 -4.95
CA LYS A 38 2.01 20.43 -5.11
C LYS A 38 2.88 19.30 -5.66
N ARG A 39 3.65 19.56 -6.74
CA ARG A 39 4.59 18.57 -7.30
C ARG A 39 5.67 18.14 -6.30
N ALA A 40 6.18 19.06 -5.49
CA ALA A 40 7.16 18.74 -4.46
C ALA A 40 6.54 17.87 -3.35
N ALA A 41 5.32 18.19 -2.90
CA ALA A 41 4.58 17.39 -1.92
C ALA A 41 4.21 16.00 -2.48
N ASP A 42 3.74 15.92 -3.73
CA ASP A 42 3.45 14.66 -4.40
C ASP A 42 4.71 13.80 -4.51
N ARG A 43 5.85 14.39 -4.88
CA ARG A 43 7.14 13.68 -4.94
C ARG A 43 7.60 13.22 -3.57
N ALA A 44 7.47 14.05 -2.53
CA ALA A 44 7.81 13.68 -1.16
C ALA A 44 6.95 12.51 -0.68
N ARG A 45 5.64 12.54 -0.95
CA ARG A 45 4.72 11.43 -0.64
C ARG A 45 5.11 10.14 -1.36
N VAL A 46 5.50 10.20 -2.63
CA VAL A 46 5.96 9.01 -3.36
C VAL A 46 7.25 8.45 -2.77
N LEU A 47 8.22 9.31 -2.45
CA LEU A 47 9.47 8.87 -1.83
C LEU A 47 9.24 8.24 -0.45
N GLN A 48 8.38 8.86 0.36
CA GLN A 48 7.97 8.30 1.64
C GLN A 48 7.31 6.92 1.47
N ALA A 49 6.39 6.77 0.51
CA ALA A 49 5.77 5.48 0.24
C ALA A 49 6.80 4.42 -0.20
N VAL A 50 7.84 4.81 -0.94
CA VAL A 50 8.94 3.90 -1.31
C VAL A 50 9.76 3.50 -0.09
N GLU A 51 10.09 4.43 0.81
CA GLU A 51 10.79 4.13 2.06
C GLU A 51 9.96 3.23 2.99
N GLU A 52 8.65 3.45 3.06
CA GLU A 52 7.73 2.62 3.84
C GLU A 52 7.62 1.20 3.29
N VAL A 53 7.75 0.99 1.98
CA VAL A 53 7.79 -0.36 1.36
C VAL A 53 9.02 -1.16 1.78
N ASP A 54 10.13 -0.49 2.12
CA ASP A 54 11.33 -1.12 2.67
C ASP A 54 11.21 -1.41 4.18
N SER A 55 10.06 -1.11 4.79
CA SER A 55 9.75 -1.42 6.17
C SER A 55 8.59 -2.42 6.26
N LEU A 56 8.65 -3.34 7.23
CA LEU A 56 7.53 -4.22 7.52
C LEU A 56 6.54 -3.48 8.41
N GLY A 57 5.33 -3.22 7.90
CA GLY A 57 4.24 -2.66 8.72
C GLY A 57 3.75 -3.60 9.83
N SER A 58 4.09 -4.88 9.75
CA SER A 58 3.85 -5.91 10.78
C SER A 58 4.81 -7.08 10.57
N PRO A 59 5.22 -7.82 11.62
CA PRO A 59 6.01 -9.03 11.46
C PRO A 59 5.36 -10.05 10.53
N MET A 60 6.16 -10.71 9.69
CA MET A 60 5.69 -11.86 8.93
C MET A 60 5.69 -13.09 9.82
N VAL A 61 4.52 -13.65 10.07
CA VAL A 61 4.34 -14.84 10.90
C VAL A 61 4.11 -16.05 10.01
N LEU A 62 4.90 -17.09 10.22
CA LEU A 62 4.85 -18.33 9.47
C LEU A 62 4.67 -19.52 10.42
N THR A 63 4.22 -20.65 9.88
CA THR A 63 4.30 -21.95 10.53
C THR A 63 5.13 -22.88 9.67
N ALA A 64 5.86 -23.81 10.27
CA ALA A 64 6.63 -24.78 9.52
C ALA A 64 5.69 -25.73 8.76
N ALA A 65 6.03 -26.05 7.50
CA ALA A 65 5.19 -26.90 6.65
C ALA A 65 4.89 -28.28 7.27
N ARG A 66 5.84 -28.85 8.04
CA ARG A 66 5.62 -30.11 8.76
C ARG A 66 4.47 -30.01 9.78
N GLU A 67 4.45 -28.93 10.55
CA GLU A 67 3.45 -28.69 11.59
C GLU A 67 2.09 -28.43 10.94
N PHE A 68 2.07 -27.63 9.86
CA PHE A 68 0.85 -27.36 9.09
C PHE A 68 0.22 -28.63 8.48
N LEU A 69 1.06 -29.56 8.00
CA LEU A 69 0.60 -30.82 7.41
C LEU A 69 0.06 -31.82 8.43
N GLU A 70 0.35 -31.62 9.72
CA GLU A 70 -0.13 -32.43 10.84
C GLU A 70 -1.39 -31.85 11.49
N LEU A 71 -1.79 -30.62 11.15
CA LEU A 71 -3.02 -30.03 11.65
C LEU A 71 -4.24 -30.87 11.25
N GLU A 72 -5.08 -31.17 12.24
CA GLU A 72 -6.38 -31.80 12.01
C GLU A 72 -7.48 -30.78 11.72
N ASP A 73 -7.35 -29.56 12.23
CA ASP A 73 -8.26 -28.43 12.06
C ASP A 73 -7.45 -27.16 11.75
N LEU A 74 -8.06 -26.19 11.05
CA LEU A 74 -7.52 -24.84 11.02
C LEU A 74 -7.68 -24.22 12.40
N VAL A 75 -6.58 -23.73 12.95
CA VAL A 75 -6.48 -23.16 14.30
C VAL A 75 -6.19 -21.66 14.20
N CYS A 76 -6.58 -20.92 15.23
CA CYS A 76 -6.31 -19.49 15.26
C CYS A 76 -4.82 -19.19 15.50
N TYR A 77 -4.44 -17.93 15.25
CA TYR A 77 -3.07 -17.46 15.43
C TYR A 77 -2.59 -17.63 16.87
N GLU A 78 -3.45 -17.31 17.84
CA GLU A 78 -3.16 -17.33 19.27
C GLU A 78 -2.82 -18.74 19.76
N GLU A 79 -3.56 -19.76 19.31
CA GLU A 79 -3.29 -21.17 19.63
C GLU A 79 -1.90 -21.59 19.12
N MET A 80 -1.57 -21.25 17.88
CA MET A 80 -0.25 -21.57 17.31
C MET A 80 0.88 -20.82 17.99
N ARG A 81 0.65 -19.57 18.39
CA ARG A 81 1.59 -18.74 19.14
C ARG A 81 1.88 -19.36 20.50
N ASP A 82 0.84 -19.67 21.26
CA ASP A 82 0.95 -20.17 22.62
C ASP A 82 1.55 -21.59 22.65
N ALA A 83 1.35 -22.36 21.58
CA ALA A 83 2.02 -23.65 21.36
C ALA A 83 3.48 -23.54 20.87
N GLY A 84 4.01 -22.32 20.63
CA GLY A 84 5.38 -22.11 20.17
C GLY A 84 5.63 -22.61 18.74
N LYS A 85 4.59 -22.70 17.90
CA LYS A 85 4.67 -23.25 16.53
C LYS A 85 4.91 -22.20 15.45
N LEU A 86 5.02 -20.93 15.85
CA LEU A 86 5.19 -19.80 14.92
C LEU A 86 6.66 -19.42 14.74
N VAL A 87 7.02 -19.08 13.50
CA VAL A 87 8.27 -18.43 13.14
C VAL A 87 7.95 -16.97 12.82
N ILE A 88 8.56 -16.05 13.54
CA ILE A 88 8.33 -14.60 13.40
C ILE A 88 9.52 -13.97 12.67
N LEU A 89 9.25 -13.24 11.59
CA LEU A 89 10.25 -12.54 10.79
C LEU A 89 9.97 -11.03 10.84
N ASP A 90 10.65 -10.34 11.75
CA ASP A 90 10.40 -8.91 12.03
C ASP A 90 11.05 -7.94 11.03
N THR A 91 11.98 -8.41 10.19
CA THR A 91 12.72 -7.54 9.27
C THR A 91 12.76 -8.11 7.85
N LEU A 92 12.82 -7.25 6.84
CA LEU A 92 13.02 -7.67 5.45
C LEU A 92 14.29 -8.50 5.29
N LYS A 93 15.35 -8.18 6.04
CA LYS A 93 16.59 -8.97 6.07
C LYS A 93 16.35 -10.39 6.59
N HIS A 94 15.53 -10.56 7.62
CA HIS A 94 15.15 -11.89 8.12
C HIS A 94 14.37 -12.66 7.05
N ILE A 95 13.41 -12.03 6.37
CA ILE A 95 12.65 -12.65 5.27
C ILE A 95 13.57 -13.06 4.12
N GLN A 96 14.44 -12.17 3.66
CA GLN A 96 15.40 -12.45 2.58
C GLN A 96 16.33 -13.61 2.94
N THR A 97 16.81 -13.66 4.18
CA THR A 97 17.68 -14.74 4.66
C THR A 97 16.91 -16.06 4.75
N PHE A 98 15.69 -16.03 5.29
CA PHE A 98 14.82 -17.19 5.41
C PHE A 98 14.54 -17.84 4.05
N ARG A 99 14.25 -17.03 3.02
CA ARG A 99 13.94 -17.51 1.67
C ARG A 99 15.11 -18.18 0.94
N LYS A 100 16.36 -18.02 1.39
CA LYS A 100 17.52 -18.68 0.76
C LYS A 100 17.53 -20.20 0.94
N GLY A 101 16.92 -20.69 2.02
CA GLY A 101 16.85 -22.13 2.32
C GLY A 101 15.44 -22.67 2.49
N ASN A 102 14.41 -21.82 2.37
CA ASN A 102 13.02 -22.20 2.63
C ASN A 102 12.09 -21.65 1.55
N CYS A 103 11.06 -22.41 1.22
CA CYS A 103 9.94 -21.95 0.42
C CYS A 103 8.85 -21.38 1.34
N ILE A 104 8.34 -20.19 1.02
CA ILE A 104 7.21 -19.58 1.71
C ILE A 104 5.97 -19.77 0.83
N VAL A 105 4.95 -20.42 1.38
CA VAL A 105 3.66 -20.61 0.71
C VAL A 105 2.63 -19.73 1.40
N PHE A 106 1.94 -18.90 0.62
CA PHE A 106 0.84 -18.07 1.10
C PHE A 106 -0.49 -18.67 0.66
N PHE A 107 -1.44 -18.76 1.59
CA PHE A 107 -2.81 -19.17 1.32
C PHE A 107 -3.78 -18.05 1.66
N SER A 108 -4.53 -17.60 0.66
CA SER A 108 -5.74 -16.81 0.89
C SER A 108 -6.88 -17.77 1.20
N HIS A 109 -7.33 -17.79 2.45
CA HIS A 109 -8.39 -18.69 2.93
C HIS A 109 -9.59 -17.87 3.41
N GLN A 110 -10.76 -18.51 3.55
CA GLN A 110 -12.00 -17.87 3.99
C GLN A 110 -12.57 -18.58 5.20
N TRP A 111 -13.25 -17.83 6.07
CA TRP A 111 -13.96 -18.42 7.20
C TRP A 111 -15.27 -19.08 6.72
N LEU A 112 -15.31 -20.41 6.65
CA LEU A 112 -16.47 -21.16 6.13
C LEU A 112 -17.39 -21.74 7.20
N GLY A 113 -16.90 -21.96 8.41
CA GLY A 113 -17.69 -22.51 9.51
C GLY A 113 -18.41 -21.43 10.31
N TRP A 114 -19.38 -21.85 11.13
CA TRP A 114 -20.05 -20.93 12.07
C TRP A 114 -19.21 -20.66 13.32
N SER A 115 -18.58 -21.70 13.86
CA SER A 115 -17.74 -21.64 15.07
C SER A 115 -16.26 -21.87 14.80
N LYS A 116 -15.95 -22.64 13.75
CA LYS A 116 -14.58 -22.97 13.32
C LYS A 116 -14.24 -22.24 12.01
N PRO A 117 -12.95 -21.99 11.73
CA PRO A 117 -12.51 -21.31 10.51
C PRO A 117 -12.79 -22.07 9.21
N ASP A 118 -12.95 -23.40 9.25
CA ASP A 118 -13.26 -24.23 8.08
C ASP A 118 -14.66 -24.85 8.18
N ASP A 119 -15.14 -25.43 7.08
CA ASP A 119 -16.37 -26.23 7.08
C ASP A 119 -16.20 -27.57 7.82
N GLU A 120 -17.30 -28.27 8.09
CA GLU A 120 -17.27 -29.57 8.79
C GLU A 120 -16.47 -30.65 8.02
N LEU A 121 -16.35 -30.49 6.69
CA LEU A 121 -15.60 -31.40 5.82
C LEU A 121 -14.10 -31.06 5.76
N LYS A 122 -13.69 -29.95 6.38
CA LYS A 122 -12.32 -29.40 6.39
C LYS A 122 -11.78 -29.19 4.98
N SER A 123 -12.64 -28.70 4.09
CA SER A 123 -12.38 -28.64 2.66
C SER A 123 -11.17 -27.74 2.34
N GLN A 124 -11.04 -26.60 3.01
CA GLN A 124 -9.91 -25.70 2.79
C GLN A 124 -8.61 -26.28 3.35
N LEU A 125 -8.61 -26.81 4.57
CA LEU A 125 -7.43 -27.41 5.19
C LEU A 125 -6.85 -28.51 4.29
N ARG A 126 -7.70 -29.44 3.83
CA ARG A 126 -7.29 -30.55 2.96
C ARG A 126 -6.72 -30.05 1.64
N ALA A 127 -7.34 -29.04 1.03
CA ALA A 127 -6.86 -28.45 -0.21
C ALA A 127 -5.49 -27.78 -0.03
N MET A 128 -5.31 -26.99 1.04
CA MET A 128 -4.04 -26.33 1.36
C MET A 128 -2.93 -27.33 1.69
N GLN A 129 -3.23 -28.39 2.44
CA GLN A 129 -2.27 -29.45 2.74
C GLN A 129 -1.85 -30.21 1.47
N LYS A 130 -2.80 -30.52 0.57
CA LYS A 130 -2.50 -31.14 -0.74
C LYS A 130 -1.58 -30.23 -1.58
N ALA A 131 -1.87 -28.93 -1.64
CA ALA A 131 -1.03 -27.96 -2.34
C ALA A 131 0.38 -27.87 -1.73
N THR A 132 0.47 -27.83 -0.40
CA THR A 132 1.75 -27.78 0.33
C THR A 132 2.62 -29.00 0.02
N ARG A 133 2.03 -30.21 0.00
CA ARG A 133 2.74 -31.45 -0.37
C ARG A 133 3.30 -31.37 -1.79
N ARG A 134 2.50 -30.87 -2.75
CA ARG A 134 2.93 -30.68 -4.14
C ARG A 134 4.06 -29.66 -4.29
N VAL A 135 3.99 -28.54 -3.57
CA VAL A 135 5.08 -27.54 -3.58
C VAL A 135 6.36 -28.14 -3.00
N ARG A 136 6.27 -28.93 -1.93
CA ARG A 136 7.42 -29.61 -1.32
C ARG A 136 8.10 -30.57 -2.30
N GLU A 137 7.34 -31.34 -3.07
CA GLU A 137 7.86 -32.25 -4.10
C GLU A 137 8.52 -31.52 -5.27
N THR A 138 8.07 -30.30 -5.59
CA THR A 138 8.63 -29.51 -6.70
C THR A 138 9.86 -28.68 -6.28
N SER A 139 9.99 -28.39 -4.99
CA SER A 139 11.01 -27.49 -4.43
C SER A 139 12.16 -28.20 -3.71
N GLY A 140 12.08 -29.53 -3.54
CA GLY A 140 13.14 -30.37 -2.97
C GLY A 140 13.99 -30.99 -4.07
#